data_AF-A0A8S3FW63-F1
#
_entry.id   AF-A0A8S3FW63-F1
#
_cell.length_a   1.000
_cell.length_b   1.000
_cell.length_c   1.000
_cell.angle_alpha   90.00
_cell.angle_beta   90.00
_cell.angle_gamma   90.00
#
_symmetry.space_group_name_H-M   'P 1'
#
loop_
_entity.id
_entity.type
_entity.pdbx_description
1 polymer ?
#
loop_
_entity_poly.entity_id
_entity_poly.type
_entity_poly.pdbx_seq_one_letter_code
_entity_poly.pdbx_strand_id
1 'polypeptide(L)'
;VPRLYICEFCLKYMKCEQVYERHCKKCTAFHPPANEIYHQDDLSVFEVDGNINRIYCQNLCLLAKLFLDHKTLYYDVEPFLFYVLTRNDSKGCHFIGYFSKEKHCPQRYNLSCITVLPNCQRRGYGRFLIELSYLLSQKEGQVGTPERPLSTLGAQTYQAYWKIKIVELLLNYFNENKQKCLLKTIMNEIGMAIDDIIESLQNLGVLTMKSNGK
;
A
#
# COMPACT_ATOMS: atom_id res chain seq x y z
N VAL A 1 21.01 21.73 -4.12
CA VAL A 1 20.67 22.09 -2.72
C VAL A 1 20.90 20.86 -1.87
N PRO A 2 21.74 20.91 -0.82
CA PRO A 2 22.12 19.70 -0.06
C PRO A 2 21.08 19.22 0.96
N ARG A 3 20.11 20.07 1.35
CA ARG A 3 19.05 19.74 2.32
C ARG A 3 17.71 20.38 1.90
N LEU A 4 16.62 19.64 2.07
CA LEU A 4 15.25 20.13 1.91
C LEU A 4 14.53 20.08 3.26
N TYR A 5 13.64 21.05 3.50
CA TYR A 5 12.76 21.10 4.66
C TYR A 5 11.34 20.78 4.19
N ILE A 6 10.68 19.79 4.79
CA ILE A 6 9.36 19.32 4.35
C ILE A 6 8.37 19.49 5.50
N CYS A 7 7.24 20.13 5.23
CA CYS A 7 6.11 20.17 6.17
C CYS A 7 5.50 18.79 6.33
N GLU A 8 5.41 18.27 7.55
CA GLU A 8 4.91 16.90 7.80
C GLU A 8 3.42 16.73 7.45
N PHE A 9 2.63 17.81 7.48
CA PHE A 9 1.20 17.75 7.20
C PHE A 9 0.87 17.98 5.74
N CYS A 10 1.27 19.12 5.15
CA CYS A 10 0.92 19.43 3.74
C CYS A 10 1.97 18.93 2.72
N LEU A 11 3.06 18.34 3.19
CA LEU A 11 4.17 17.79 2.38
C LEU A 11 4.90 18.82 1.50
N LYS A 12 4.60 20.11 1.63
CA LYS A 12 5.32 21.16 0.91
C LYS A 12 6.81 21.12 1.29
N TYR A 13 7.67 21.13 0.29
CA TYR A 13 9.13 21.21 0.45
C TYR A 13 9.64 22.64 0.27
N MET A 14 10.69 22.99 1.00
CA MET A 14 11.30 24.32 1.05
C MET A 14 12.82 24.22 1.07
N LYS A 15 13.49 25.22 0.50
CA LYS A 15 14.95 25.26 0.38
C LYS A 15 15.67 25.79 1.62
N CYS A 16 14.98 26.51 2.50
CA CYS A 16 15.58 27.14 3.68
C CYS A 16 14.70 27.01 4.92
N GLU A 17 15.34 26.89 6.07
CA GLU A 17 14.73 26.70 7.38
C GLU A 17 13.83 27.88 7.78
N GLN A 18 14.28 29.11 7.56
CA GLN A 18 13.48 30.31 7.87
C GLN A 18 12.15 30.38 7.09
N VAL A 19 12.09 29.82 5.87
CA VAL A 19 10.82 29.72 5.12
C VAL A 19 9.97 28.59 5.68
N TYR A 20 10.58 27.47 6.07
CA TYR A 20 9.91 26.37 6.74
C TYR A 20 9.27 26.79 8.07
N GLU A 21 10.01 27.46 8.96
CA GLU A 21 9.47 27.94 10.23
C GLU A 21 8.30 28.92 10.05
N ARG A 22 8.41 29.84 9.09
CA ARG A 22 7.32 30.77 8.74
C ARG A 22 6.12 30.02 8.17
N HIS A 23 6.34 28.93 7.43
CA HIS A 23 5.27 28.08 6.94
C HIS A 23 4.58 27.33 8.09
N CYS A 24 5.33 26.71 9.01
CA CYS A 24 4.76 26.00 10.16
C CYS A 24 3.87 26.90 11.04
N LYS A 25 4.20 28.19 11.17
CA LYS A 25 3.36 29.17 11.90
C LYS A 25 2.05 29.54 11.20
N LYS A 26 1.93 29.29 9.89
CA LYS A 26 0.78 29.69 9.06
C LYS A 26 0.00 28.50 8.51
N CYS A 27 0.62 27.33 8.44
CA CYS A 27 0.00 26.12 7.91
C CYS A 27 -1.15 25.70 8.83
N THR A 28 -2.33 25.51 8.25
CA THR A 28 -3.53 25.06 8.95
C THR A 28 -3.79 23.57 8.76
N ALA A 29 -2.90 22.87 8.05
CA ALA A 29 -3.03 21.43 7.84
C ALA A 29 -2.49 20.69 9.06
N PHE A 30 -3.29 19.77 9.59
CA PHE A 30 -2.93 18.87 10.69
C PHE A 30 -3.20 17.40 10.34
N HIS A 31 -3.66 17.12 9.12
CA HIS A 31 -3.92 15.78 8.60
C HIS A 31 -3.85 15.81 7.06
N PRO A 32 -3.76 14.64 6.39
CA PRO A 32 -3.90 14.56 4.94
C PRO A 32 -5.24 15.16 4.47
N PRO A 33 -5.27 15.82 3.31
CA PRO A 33 -6.52 16.35 2.79
C PRO A 33 -7.44 15.20 2.37
N ALA A 34 -8.76 15.39 2.45
CA ALA A 34 -9.82 14.42 2.12
C ALA A 34 -10.27 13.51 3.28
N ASN A 35 -11.02 12.46 2.94
CA ASN A 35 -11.83 11.69 3.87
C ASN A 35 -11.00 10.63 4.59
N GLU A 36 -11.18 10.55 5.90
CA GLU A 36 -10.74 9.41 6.70
C GLU A 36 -11.66 8.22 6.41
N ILE A 37 -11.10 7.12 5.91
CA ILE A 37 -11.84 5.90 5.54
C ILE A 37 -11.62 4.75 6.52
N TYR A 38 -10.65 4.89 7.42
CA TYR A 38 -10.32 3.93 8.46
C TYR A 38 -9.74 4.68 9.65
N HIS A 39 -10.19 4.30 10.85
CA HIS A 39 -9.69 4.80 12.11
C HIS A 39 -9.69 3.66 13.13
N GLN A 40 -8.54 3.38 13.73
CA GLN A 40 -8.43 2.46 14.86
C GLN A 40 -7.23 2.86 15.73
N ASP A 41 -7.49 3.02 17.03
CA ASP A 41 -6.49 3.43 18.01
C ASP A 41 -5.79 4.74 17.61
N ASP A 42 -4.47 4.71 17.42
CA ASP A 42 -3.69 5.86 16.95
C ASP A 42 -3.47 5.86 15.43
N LEU A 43 -4.14 5.01 14.65
CA LEU A 43 -3.93 4.88 13.21
C LEU A 43 -5.15 5.34 12.40
N SER A 44 -4.87 6.13 11.37
CA SER A 44 -5.87 6.56 10.39
C SER A 44 -5.40 6.39 8.96
N VAL A 45 -6.35 6.09 8.07
CA VAL A 45 -6.11 6.09 6.63
C VAL A 45 -7.03 7.08 5.93
N PHE A 46 -6.42 7.95 5.13
CA PHE A 46 -7.11 8.93 4.32
C PHE A 46 -7.09 8.51 2.85
N GLU A 47 -8.25 8.55 2.19
CA GLU A 47 -8.37 8.36 0.75
C GLU A 47 -8.29 9.72 0.06
N VAL A 48 -7.18 9.95 -0.66
CA VAL A 48 -6.88 11.23 -1.29
C VAL A 48 -6.92 11.09 -2.79
N ASP A 49 -7.90 11.74 -3.42
CA ASP A 49 -8.01 11.79 -4.88
C ASP A 49 -6.97 12.75 -5.47
N GLY A 50 -6.08 12.25 -6.35
CA GLY A 50 -5.04 13.04 -7.00
C GLY A 50 -5.56 14.09 -7.98
N ASN A 51 -6.75 13.94 -8.56
CA ASN A 51 -7.40 14.94 -9.40
C ASN A 51 -7.92 16.12 -8.59
N ILE A 52 -8.35 15.88 -7.34
CA ILE A 52 -8.86 16.91 -6.43
C ILE A 52 -7.71 17.58 -5.68
N ASN A 53 -6.78 16.80 -5.13
CA ASN A 53 -5.70 17.26 -4.26
C ASN A 53 -4.32 17.25 -4.95
N ARG A 54 -4.27 17.77 -6.19
CA ARG A 54 -3.10 17.69 -7.09
C ARG A 54 -1.77 18.05 -6.42
N ILE A 55 -1.70 19.21 -5.76
CA ILE A 55 -0.46 19.70 -5.13
C ILE A 55 0.01 18.78 -3.99
N TYR A 56 -0.91 18.29 -3.16
CA TYR A 56 -0.57 17.38 -2.08
C TYR A 56 -0.03 16.05 -2.63
N CYS A 57 -0.71 15.48 -3.61
CA CYS A 57 -0.31 14.21 -4.23
C CYS A 57 1.01 14.33 -5.01
N GLN A 58 1.27 15.46 -5.67
CA GLN A 58 2.57 15.74 -6.30
C GLN A 58 3.70 15.80 -5.27
N ASN A 59 3.49 16.53 -4.16
CA ASN A 59 4.46 16.59 -3.07
C ASN A 59 4.72 15.21 -2.45
N LEU A 60 3.66 14.41 -2.24
CA LEU A 60 3.76 13.03 -1.77
C LEU A 60 4.56 12.17 -2.74
N CYS A 61 4.30 12.27 -4.04
CA CYS A 61 5.04 11.54 -5.07
C CYS A 61 6.52 11.91 -5.10
N LEU A 62 6.85 13.20 -4.96
CA LEU A 62 8.23 13.69 -4.89
C LEU A 62 8.94 13.19 -3.64
N LEU A 63 8.27 13.20 -2.49
CA LEU A 63 8.78 12.61 -1.24
C LEU A 63 9.05 11.11 -1.42
N ALA A 64 8.11 10.38 -2.01
CA ALA A 64 8.24 8.94 -2.28
C ALA A 64 9.39 8.63 -3.24
N LYS A 65 9.61 9.48 -4.26
CA LYS A 65 10.69 9.31 -5.24
C LYS A 65 12.09 9.30 -4.61
N LEU A 66 12.25 9.90 -3.43
CA LEU A 66 13.51 9.85 -2.66
C LEU A 66 13.84 8.43 -2.17
N PHE A 67 12.83 7.55 -2.09
CA PHE A 67 12.96 6.19 -1.56
C PHE A 67 12.53 5.10 -2.56
N LEU A 68 12.05 5.49 -3.75
CA LEU A 68 11.61 4.60 -4.81
C LEU A 68 12.40 4.89 -6.10
N ASP A 69 13.25 3.95 -6.50
CA ASP A 69 14.09 4.08 -7.68
C ASP A 69 13.27 4.11 -8.98
N HIS A 70 12.26 3.24 -9.08
CA HIS A 70 11.48 3.02 -10.29
C HIS A 70 10.20 3.87 -10.40
N LYS A 71 10.00 4.87 -9.54
CA LYS A 71 8.82 5.75 -9.64
C LYS A 71 8.99 6.74 -10.81
N THR A 72 8.16 6.60 -11.83
CA THR A 72 8.22 7.40 -13.07
C THR A 72 7.19 8.53 -13.10
N LEU A 73 6.00 8.32 -12.52
CA LEU A 73 4.92 9.30 -12.47
C LEU A 73 4.91 10.03 -11.12
N TYR A 74 5.14 11.35 -11.16
CA TYR A 74 5.14 12.21 -9.97
C TYR A 74 4.46 13.58 -10.18
N TYR A 75 4.17 13.97 -11.42
CA TYR A 75 3.37 15.16 -11.72
C TYR A 75 1.95 14.83 -12.16
N ASP A 76 1.79 13.79 -12.98
CA ASP A 76 0.49 13.30 -13.45
C ASP A 76 -0.13 12.39 -12.37
N VAL A 77 -0.82 13.01 -11.41
CA VAL A 77 -1.40 12.36 -10.22
C VAL A 77 -2.91 12.15 -10.34
N GLU A 78 -3.55 12.78 -11.32
CA GLU A 78 -4.99 12.76 -11.58
C GLU A 78 -5.56 11.34 -11.77
N PRO A 79 -4.85 10.39 -12.41
CA PRO A 79 -5.32 9.02 -12.58
C PRO A 79 -5.34 8.18 -11.29
N PHE A 80 -4.79 8.68 -10.18
CA PHE A 80 -4.53 7.88 -8.98
C PHE A 80 -5.39 8.29 -7.78
N LEU A 81 -5.74 7.30 -6.97
CA LEU A 81 -6.12 7.44 -5.56
C LEU A 81 -4.88 7.15 -4.69
N PHE A 82 -4.76 7.89 -3.59
CA PHE A 82 -3.68 7.73 -2.63
C PHE A 82 -4.27 7.37 -1.26
N TYR A 83 -3.83 6.26 -0.69
CA TYR A 83 -4.27 5.78 0.62
C TYR A 83 -3.18 6.08 1.63
N VAL A 84 -3.35 7.19 2.36
CA VAL A 84 -2.33 7.79 3.22
C VAL A 84 -2.51 7.30 4.65
N LEU A 85 -1.56 6.50 5.14
CA LEU A 85 -1.52 6.04 6.52
C LEU A 85 -0.83 7.07 7.41
N THR A 86 -1.47 7.34 8.53
CA THR A 86 -1.01 8.30 9.54
C THR A 86 -1.06 7.69 10.93
N ARG A 87 -0.25 8.25 11.82
CA ARG A 87 -0.35 8.03 13.26
C ARG A 87 -0.79 9.31 13.93
N ASN A 88 -1.77 9.23 14.80
CA ASN A 88 -2.45 10.39 15.34
C ASN A 88 -2.04 10.63 16.79
N ASP A 89 -1.79 11.89 17.11
CA ASP A 89 -1.67 12.36 18.49
C ASP A 89 -2.42 13.69 18.66
N SER A 90 -2.27 14.34 19.82
CA SER A 90 -2.92 15.63 20.11
C SER A 90 -2.57 16.77 19.16
N LYS A 91 -1.49 16.64 18.38
CA LYS A 91 -0.99 17.64 17.42
C LYS A 91 -1.51 17.42 16.01
N GLY A 92 -1.96 16.20 15.68
CA GLY A 92 -2.51 15.89 14.35
C GLY A 92 -2.22 14.46 13.88
N CYS A 93 -2.41 14.24 12.58
CA CYS A 93 -2.21 12.98 11.89
C CYS A 93 -0.86 13.00 11.17
N HIS A 94 0.14 12.33 11.76
CA HIS A 94 1.52 12.30 11.29
C HIS A 94 1.71 11.26 10.19
N PHE A 95 2.18 11.68 9.02
CA PHE A 95 2.41 10.79 7.87
C PHE A 95 3.36 9.64 8.21
N ILE A 96 2.91 8.39 7.98
CA ILE A 96 3.73 7.18 8.10
C ILE A 96 4.18 6.68 6.72
N GLY A 97 3.24 6.63 5.78
CA GLY A 97 3.40 5.96 4.51
C GLY A 97 2.12 5.99 3.71
N TYR A 98 2.16 5.45 2.50
CA TYR A 98 0.99 5.37 1.63
C TYR A 98 1.12 4.23 0.64
N PHE A 99 0.01 3.91 -0.02
CA PHE A 99 0.06 3.34 -1.36
C PHE A 99 -0.81 4.13 -2.33
N SER A 100 -0.49 4.08 -3.62
CA SER A 100 -1.33 4.61 -4.69
C SER A 100 -1.98 3.49 -5.49
N LYS A 101 -3.17 3.77 -6.03
CA LYS A 101 -3.94 2.87 -6.89
C LYS A 101 -4.48 3.66 -8.08
N GLU A 102 -4.27 3.16 -9.29
CA GLU A 102 -4.92 3.74 -10.48
C GLU A 102 -6.44 3.56 -10.40
N LYS A 103 -7.18 4.62 -10.73
CA LYS A 103 -8.65 4.60 -10.77
C LYS A 103 -9.17 3.66 -11.86
N HIS A 104 -8.44 3.57 -12.98
CA HIS A 104 -8.80 2.78 -14.15
C HIS A 104 -7.60 1.98 -14.63
N CYS A 105 -7.42 0.78 -14.07
CA CYS A 105 -6.31 -0.11 -14.41
C CYS A 105 -6.83 -1.33 -15.21
N PRO A 106 -6.54 -1.45 -16.52
CA PRO A 106 -6.93 -2.63 -17.31
C PRO A 106 -6.36 -3.95 -16.76
N GLN A 107 -5.15 -3.89 -16.20
CA GLN A 107 -4.44 -5.01 -15.57
C GLN A 107 -4.98 -5.33 -14.17
N ARG A 108 -5.88 -4.48 -13.63
CA ARG A 108 -6.50 -4.62 -12.31
C ARG A 108 -5.50 -4.69 -11.15
N TYR A 109 -4.41 -3.93 -11.25
CA TYR A 109 -3.50 -3.76 -10.13
C TYR A 109 -4.21 -3.05 -8.99
N ASN A 110 -4.14 -3.61 -7.79
CA ASN A 110 -4.73 -2.99 -6.59
C ASN A 110 -3.76 -2.04 -5.89
N LEU A 111 -2.50 -2.02 -6.32
CA LEU A 111 -1.44 -1.20 -5.77
C LEU A 111 -0.40 -0.88 -6.85
N SER A 112 -0.17 0.40 -7.12
CA SER A 112 0.83 0.89 -8.09
C SER A 112 2.17 1.22 -7.43
N CYS A 113 2.13 1.93 -6.30
CA CYS A 113 3.33 2.25 -5.53
C CYS A 113 3.00 2.13 -4.05
N ILE A 114 3.96 1.69 -3.25
CA ILE A 114 3.88 1.64 -1.79
C ILE A 114 5.15 2.22 -1.18
N THR A 115 5.02 3.02 -0.13
CA THR A 115 6.16 3.57 0.60
C THR A 115 5.81 3.73 2.06
N VAL A 116 6.74 3.32 2.93
CA VAL A 116 6.74 3.66 4.36
C VAL A 116 8.00 4.49 4.61
N LEU A 117 7.84 5.62 5.31
CA LEU A 117 8.96 6.49 5.66
C LEU A 117 10.07 5.69 6.35
N PRO A 118 11.35 5.95 6.05
CA PRO A 118 12.47 5.16 6.60
C PRO A 118 12.47 5.04 8.13
N ASN A 119 12.13 6.10 8.85
CA ASN A 119 12.05 6.11 10.33
C ASN A 119 10.85 5.34 10.90
N CYS A 120 9.90 4.93 10.05
CA CYS A 120 8.72 4.14 10.40
C CYS A 120 8.79 2.69 9.90
N GLN A 121 9.84 2.31 9.15
CA GLN A 121 9.98 0.95 8.63
C GLN A 121 10.19 -0.09 9.75
N ARG A 122 9.95 -1.37 9.41
CA ARG A 122 10.09 -2.54 10.31
C ARG A 122 9.16 -2.52 11.54
N ARG A 123 8.03 -1.81 11.45
CA ARG A 123 6.99 -1.74 12.50
C ARG A 123 5.62 -2.31 12.07
N GLY A 124 5.59 -3.08 10.98
CA GLY A 124 4.35 -3.68 10.46
C GLY A 124 3.53 -2.80 9.52
N TYR A 125 3.81 -1.51 9.40
CA TYR A 125 3.03 -0.59 8.53
C TYR A 125 3.01 -0.98 7.04
N GLY A 126 4.09 -1.57 6.52
CA GLY A 126 4.10 -2.08 5.14
C GLY A 126 3.09 -3.22 4.94
N ARG A 127 3.03 -4.16 5.89
CA ARG A 127 2.04 -5.25 5.89
C ARG A 127 0.62 -4.71 6.04
N PHE A 128 0.42 -3.72 6.90
CA PHE A 128 -0.87 -3.04 7.07
C PHE A 128 -1.37 -2.43 5.75
N LEU A 129 -0.52 -1.68 5.05
CA LEU A 129 -0.88 -1.06 3.76
C LEU A 129 -1.23 -2.12 2.69
N ILE A 130 -0.50 -3.25 2.65
CA ILE A 130 -0.81 -4.36 1.75
C ILE A 130 -2.14 -5.02 2.11
N GLU A 131 -2.39 -5.30 3.40
CA GLU A 131 -3.67 -5.87 3.86
C GLU A 131 -4.84 -4.97 3.44
N LEU A 132 -4.70 -3.66 3.64
CA LEU A 132 -5.72 -2.70 3.26
C LEU A 132 -5.96 -2.70 1.74
N SER A 133 -4.93 -2.79 0.91
CA SER A 133 -5.09 -2.82 -0.55
C SER A 133 -5.87 -4.06 -1.00
N TYR A 134 -5.69 -5.21 -0.33
CA TYR A 134 -6.47 -6.42 -0.58
C TYR A 134 -7.91 -6.32 -0.08
N LEU A 135 -8.13 -5.74 1.11
CA LEU A 135 -9.47 -5.50 1.64
C LEU A 135 -10.32 -4.64 0.68
N LEU A 136 -9.72 -3.59 0.11
CA LEU A 136 -10.37 -2.74 -0.88
C LEU A 136 -10.74 -3.52 -2.14
N SER A 137 -9.83 -4.35 -2.67
CA SER A 137 -10.13 -5.23 -3.81
C SER A 137 -11.31 -6.16 -3.52
N GLN A 138 -11.34 -6.79 -2.35
CA GLN A 138 -12.44 -7.66 -1.94
C GLN A 138 -13.77 -6.91 -1.87
N LYS A 139 -13.76 -5.69 -1.30
CA LYS A 139 -14.94 -4.82 -1.23
C LYS A 139 -15.45 -4.41 -2.61
N GLU A 140 -14.55 -4.31 -3.59
CA GLU A 140 -14.87 -4.05 -5.01
C GLU A 140 -15.27 -5.33 -5.79
N GLY A 141 -15.28 -6.50 -5.15
CA GLY A 141 -15.56 -7.78 -5.80
C GLY A 141 -14.48 -8.23 -6.78
N GLN A 142 -13.23 -7.78 -6.56
CA GLN A 142 -12.08 -8.07 -7.42
C GLN A 142 -10.98 -8.79 -6.64
N VAL A 143 -10.16 -9.55 -7.37
CA VAL A 143 -8.89 -10.06 -6.83
C VAL A 143 -7.82 -8.98 -6.93
N GLY A 144 -6.89 -8.98 -5.99
CA GLY A 144 -5.79 -8.03 -5.92
C GLY A 144 -4.45 -8.64 -6.35
N THR A 145 -3.61 -7.82 -6.99
CA THR A 145 -2.19 -8.08 -7.23
C THR A 145 -1.47 -6.74 -7.43
N PRO A 146 -0.23 -6.56 -6.96
CA PRO A 146 0.51 -5.33 -7.15
C PRO A 146 1.03 -5.16 -8.59
N GLU A 147 1.28 -3.91 -8.97
CA GLU A 147 2.09 -3.59 -10.14
C GLU A 147 3.52 -4.14 -9.99
N ARG A 148 4.11 -4.57 -11.11
CA ARG A 148 5.47 -5.14 -11.18
C ARG A 148 6.33 -4.31 -12.16
N PRO A 149 7.65 -4.19 -11.94
CA PRO A 149 8.45 -4.86 -10.91
C PRO A 149 8.33 -4.23 -9.51
N LEU A 150 8.37 -5.06 -8.48
CA LEU A 150 8.44 -4.63 -7.07
C LEU A 150 9.88 -4.23 -6.69
N SER A 151 10.03 -3.30 -5.74
CA SER A 151 11.32 -3.10 -5.07
C SER A 151 11.72 -4.32 -4.26
N THR A 152 13.01 -4.51 -3.95
CA THR A 152 13.48 -5.66 -3.16
C THR A 152 12.75 -5.78 -1.82
N LEU A 153 12.57 -4.66 -1.10
CA LEU A 153 11.82 -4.64 0.16
C LEU A 153 10.33 -4.89 -0.04
N GLY A 154 9.75 -4.35 -1.12
CA GLY A 154 8.37 -4.61 -1.50
C GLY A 154 8.11 -6.10 -1.76
N ALA A 155 8.96 -6.73 -2.57
CA ALA A 155 8.87 -8.16 -2.90
C ALA A 155 8.95 -9.04 -1.64
N GLN A 156 9.90 -8.77 -0.74
CA GLN A 156 10.01 -9.49 0.53
C GLN A 156 8.75 -9.34 1.40
N THR A 157 8.19 -8.13 1.46
CA THR A 157 6.99 -7.85 2.26
C THR A 157 5.75 -8.57 1.68
N TYR A 158 5.57 -8.53 0.35
CA TYR A 158 4.49 -9.24 -0.34
C TYR A 158 4.62 -10.76 -0.19
N GLN A 159 5.81 -11.32 -0.37
CA GLN A 159 6.03 -12.75 -0.20
C GLN A 159 5.73 -13.21 1.23
N ALA A 160 6.14 -12.45 2.24
CA ALA A 160 5.81 -12.74 3.63
C ALA A 160 4.28 -12.67 3.87
N TYR A 161 3.63 -11.63 3.35
CA TYR A 161 2.18 -11.46 3.45
C TYR A 161 1.42 -12.62 2.81
N TRP A 162 1.74 -12.97 1.56
CA TRP A 162 1.06 -14.04 0.84
C TRP A 162 1.25 -15.40 1.49
N LYS A 163 2.46 -15.72 1.97
CA LYS A 163 2.71 -16.96 2.70
C LYS A 163 1.81 -17.09 3.92
N ILE A 164 1.66 -16.01 4.70
CA ILE A 164 0.81 -16.02 5.88
C ILE A 164 -0.66 -16.25 5.49
N LYS A 165 -1.18 -15.54 4.47
CA LYS A 165 -2.56 -15.73 3.99
C LYS A 165 -2.83 -17.16 3.51
N ILE A 166 -1.89 -17.77 2.80
CA ILE A 166 -2.00 -19.16 2.36
C ILE A 166 -1.98 -20.12 3.55
N VAL A 167 -1.09 -19.92 4.53
CA VAL A 167 -1.03 -20.77 5.73
C VAL A 167 -2.32 -20.67 6.55
N GLU A 168 -2.83 -19.45 6.78
CA GLU A 168 -4.12 -19.23 7.47
C GLU A 168 -5.26 -19.97 6.78
N LEU A 169 -5.34 -19.88 5.45
CA LEU A 169 -6.33 -20.61 4.66
C LEU A 169 -6.21 -22.14 4.81
N LEU A 170 -4.99 -22.67 4.67
CA LEU A 170 -4.75 -24.11 4.77
C LEU A 170 -5.08 -24.65 6.17
N LEU A 171 -4.77 -23.88 7.22
CA LEU A 171 -5.14 -24.22 8.59
C LEU A 171 -6.67 -24.26 8.79
N ASN A 172 -7.38 -23.28 8.21
CA ASN A 172 -8.85 -23.28 8.26
C ASN A 172 -9.43 -24.52 7.56
N TYR A 173 -8.91 -24.87 6.39
CA TYR A 173 -9.37 -26.07 5.67
C TYR A 173 -9.06 -27.36 6.41
N PHE A 174 -7.89 -27.43 7.06
CA PHE A 174 -7.54 -28.55 7.92
C PHE A 174 -8.53 -28.69 9.08
N ASN A 175 -8.83 -27.58 9.78
CA ASN A 175 -9.76 -27.57 10.91
C ASN A 175 -11.20 -27.95 10.49
N GLU A 176 -11.61 -27.58 9.27
CA GLU A 176 -12.93 -27.91 8.70
C GLU A 176 -12.98 -29.30 8.03
N ASN A 177 -11.89 -30.09 8.08
CA ASN A 177 -11.75 -31.37 7.39
C ASN A 177 -11.99 -31.29 5.86
N LYS A 178 -11.73 -30.14 5.24
CA LYS A 178 -11.83 -29.94 3.78
C LYS A 178 -10.63 -30.58 3.08
N GLN A 179 -10.86 -31.69 2.39
CA GLN A 179 -9.79 -32.42 1.69
C GLN A 179 -9.47 -31.89 0.28
N LYS A 180 -10.40 -31.17 -0.36
CA LYS A 180 -10.27 -30.69 -1.74
C LYS A 180 -10.90 -29.31 -1.88
N CYS A 181 -10.26 -28.46 -2.67
CA CYS A 181 -10.76 -27.16 -3.05
C CYS A 181 -10.36 -26.84 -4.49
N LEU A 182 -11.15 -25.99 -5.16
CA LEU A 182 -10.76 -25.42 -6.44
C LEU A 182 -9.90 -24.19 -6.19
N LEU A 183 -8.86 -23.98 -7.00
CA LEU A 183 -8.03 -22.77 -6.94
C LEU A 183 -8.87 -21.49 -7.07
N LYS A 184 -9.94 -21.53 -7.89
CA LYS A 184 -10.88 -20.40 -8.03
C LYS A 184 -11.61 -20.08 -6.72
N THR A 185 -11.93 -21.08 -5.91
CA THR A 185 -12.52 -20.87 -4.58
C THR A 185 -11.53 -20.17 -3.67
N ILE A 186 -10.26 -20.61 -3.67
CA ILE A 186 -9.20 -19.97 -2.91
C ILE A 186 -9.05 -18.50 -3.29
N MET A 187 -8.98 -18.19 -4.59
CA MET A 187 -8.88 -16.81 -5.09
C MET A 187 -9.98 -15.91 -4.55
N ASN A 188 -11.22 -16.39 -4.53
CA ASN A 188 -12.37 -15.63 -4.02
C ASN A 188 -12.32 -15.45 -2.50
N GLU A 189 -11.86 -16.46 -1.75
CA GLU A 189 -11.80 -16.41 -0.29
C GLU A 189 -10.70 -15.47 0.22
N ILE A 190 -9.49 -15.52 -0.37
CA ILE A 190 -8.36 -14.69 0.10
C ILE A 190 -8.17 -13.41 -0.72
N GLY A 191 -8.92 -13.23 -1.82
CA GLY A 191 -8.86 -12.03 -2.66
C GLY A 191 -7.55 -11.85 -3.44
N MET A 192 -6.77 -12.92 -3.66
CA MET A 192 -5.48 -12.86 -4.37
C MET A 192 -5.57 -13.38 -5.81
N ALA A 193 -4.78 -12.80 -6.70
CA ALA A 193 -4.60 -13.32 -8.05
C ALA A 193 -3.99 -14.73 -8.03
N ILE A 194 -4.34 -15.54 -9.04
CA ILE A 194 -3.94 -16.95 -9.11
C ILE A 194 -2.42 -17.12 -9.17
N ASP A 195 -1.73 -16.24 -9.89
CA ASP A 195 -0.28 -16.30 -10.06
C ASP A 195 0.43 -16.09 -8.72
N ASP A 196 -0.02 -15.14 -7.90
CA ASP A 196 0.53 -14.88 -6.57
C ASP A 196 0.27 -16.07 -5.62
N ILE A 197 -0.87 -16.75 -5.76
CA ILE A 197 -1.21 -17.97 -5.01
C ILE A 197 -0.28 -19.12 -5.39
N ILE A 198 -0.10 -19.37 -6.69
CA ILE A 198 0.78 -20.42 -7.20
C ILE A 198 2.22 -20.17 -6.77
N GLU A 199 2.71 -18.94 -6.96
CA GLU A 199 4.05 -18.50 -6.52
C GLU A 199 4.22 -18.78 -5.01
N SER A 200 3.22 -18.46 -4.20
CA SER A 200 3.27 -18.64 -2.76
C SER A 200 3.27 -20.11 -2.33
N LEU A 201 2.44 -20.94 -2.95
CA LEU A 201 2.40 -22.39 -2.68
C LEU A 201 3.72 -23.07 -3.10
N GLN A 202 4.32 -22.65 -4.22
CA GLN A 202 5.65 -23.10 -4.66
C GLN A 202 6.73 -22.69 -3.66
N ASN A 203 6.73 -21.43 -3.23
CA ASN A 203 7.69 -20.88 -2.26
C ASN A 203 7.56 -21.49 -0.85
N LEU A 204 6.42 -22.12 -0.54
CA LEU A 204 6.19 -22.89 0.68
C LEU A 204 6.58 -24.37 0.53
N GLY A 205 6.85 -24.84 -0.69
CA GLY A 205 7.15 -26.26 -0.96
C GLY A 205 5.94 -27.18 -0.84
N VAL A 206 4.72 -26.64 -0.94
CA VAL A 206 3.47 -27.40 -0.75
C VAL A 206 2.67 -27.60 -2.04
N LEU A 207 3.21 -27.16 -3.19
CA LEU A 207 2.61 -27.39 -4.50
C LEU A 207 3.25 -28.61 -5.18
N THR A 208 2.42 -29.60 -5.53
CA THR A 208 2.83 -30.73 -6.38
C THR A 208 1.98 -30.79 -7.64
N MET A 209 2.63 -30.81 -8.81
CA MET A 209 1.95 -31.02 -10.08
C MET A 209 1.73 -32.51 -10.30
N LYS A 210 0.47 -32.94 -10.44
CA LYS A 210 0.19 -34.28 -10.96
C LYS A 210 0.40 -34.23 -12.47
N SER A 211 1.35 -35.04 -12.98
CA SER A 211 1.43 -35.30 -14.41
C SER A 211 0.11 -35.95 -14.84
N ASN A 212 -0.62 -35.32 -15.75
CA ASN A 212 -1.71 -35.99 -16.45
C ASN A 212 -1.07 -37.16 -17.19
N GLY A 213 -1.24 -38.38 -16.65
CA GLY A 213 -0.86 -39.59 -17.35
C GLY A 213 -1.53 -39.57 -18.72
N LYS A 214 -0.71 -39.53 -19.77
CA LYS A 214 -1.10 -40.08 -21.05
C LYS A 214 -0.91 -41.59 -20.97
#